data_AF-A0A6I5ZQY4-F1
#
_entry.id   AF-A0A6I5ZQY4-F1
#
_cell.length_a   1.000
_cell.length_b   1.000
_cell.length_c   1.000
_cell.angle_alpha   90.00
_cell.angle_beta   90.00
_cell.angle_gamma   90.00
#
_symmetry.space_group_name_H-M   'P 1'
#
loop_
_entity.id
_entity.type
_entity.pdbx_description
1 polymer ?
#
loop_
_entity_poly.entity_id
_entity_poly.type
_entity_poly.pdbx_seq_one_letter_code
_entity_poly.pdbx_strand_id
1 'polypeptide(L)'
;MVMLDKLAYATAAARAARFILTHLRDAEGRLQARYQEGQAAYPAYLDDYAFLTWGLIELYQATFELGYLREALALTRQMQELFRDEDTWRVPADG
;
A
#
# COMPACT_ATOMS: atom_id res chain seq x y z
N MET A 1 15.43 -24.04 14.31
CA MET A 1 14.88 -23.22 13.21
C MET A 1 15.79 -22.00 13.04
N VAL A 2 16.71 -22.04 12.08
CA VAL A 2 17.66 -20.95 11.83
C VAL A 2 16.93 -19.90 11.00
N MET A 3 16.65 -18.73 11.58
CA MET A 3 16.12 -17.60 10.80
C MET A 3 17.27 -16.96 10.03
N LEU A 4 17.31 -17.22 8.73
CA LEU A 4 18.21 -16.59 7.77
C LEU A 4 18.11 -15.05 7.89
N ASP A 5 19.25 -14.42 8.10
CA ASP A 5 19.59 -13.02 7.87
C ASP A 5 18.45 -11.97 7.85
N LYS A 6 17.76 -11.79 8.99
CA LYS A 6 16.67 -10.81 9.16
C LYS A 6 16.99 -9.41 8.64
N LEU A 7 18.25 -8.98 8.73
CA LEU A 7 18.67 -7.64 8.33
C LEU A 7 18.73 -7.50 6.80
N ALA A 8 19.19 -8.53 6.10
CA ALA A 8 19.19 -8.55 4.63
C ALA A 8 17.76 -8.50 4.07
N TYR A 9 16.83 -9.24 4.67
CA TYR A 9 15.41 -9.20 4.27
C TYR A 9 14.78 -7.84 4.55
N ALA A 10 15.00 -7.25 5.73
CA ALA A 10 14.50 -5.92 6.05
C ALA A 10 15.05 -4.86 5.08
N THR A 11 16.32 -4.96 4.71
CA THR A 11 16.95 -4.04 3.74
C THR A 11 16.36 -4.21 2.34
N ALA A 12 16.15 -5.44 1.88
CA ALA A 12 15.52 -5.72 0.60
C ALA A 12 14.08 -5.21 0.55
N ALA A 13 13.30 -5.46 1.61
CA ALA A 13 11.93 -4.98 1.75
C ALA A 13 11.87 -3.44 1.78
N ALA A 14 12.78 -2.79 2.51
CA ALA A 14 12.86 -1.32 2.55
C ALA A 14 13.15 -0.73 1.16
N ARG A 15 14.04 -1.37 0.39
CA ARG A 15 14.32 -0.96 -1.00
C ARG A 15 13.09 -1.13 -1.90
N ALA A 16 12.38 -2.24 -1.79
CA ALA A 16 11.17 -2.50 -2.57
C ALA A 16 10.06 -1.49 -2.21
N ALA A 17 9.79 -1.29 -0.92
CA ALA A 17 8.81 -0.32 -0.45
C ALA A 17 9.16 1.09 -0.93
N ARG A 18 10.42 1.51 -0.80
CA ARG A 18 10.86 2.82 -1.31
C ARG A 18 10.64 2.94 -2.81
N PHE A 19 10.96 1.91 -3.59
CA PHE A 19 10.73 1.91 -5.04
C PHE A 19 9.25 2.13 -5.37
N ILE A 20 8.35 1.38 -4.73
CA ILE A 20 6.90 1.51 -4.95
C ILE A 20 6.42 2.92 -4.59
N LEU A 21 6.79 3.42 -3.41
CA LEU A 21 6.38 4.75 -2.93
C LEU A 21 6.90 5.90 -3.80
N THR A 22 8.00 5.70 -4.53
CA THR A 22 8.61 6.74 -5.38
C THR A 22 8.23 6.64 -6.85
N HIS A 23 7.95 5.43 -7.36
CA HIS A 23 7.78 5.19 -8.80
C HIS A 23 6.40 4.68 -9.18
N LEU A 24 5.62 4.11 -8.26
CA LEU A 24 4.27 3.58 -8.52
C LEU A 24 3.18 4.47 -7.91
N ARG A 25 3.40 5.78 -7.90
CA ARG A 25 2.39 6.79 -7.56
C ARG A 25 2.24 7.75 -8.72
N ASP A 26 1.01 8.12 -9.07
CA ASP A 26 0.75 9.19 -10.02
C ASP A 26 0.92 10.58 -9.38
N ALA A 27 0.62 11.64 -10.15
CA ALA A 27 0.76 13.02 -9.70
C ALA A 27 -0.19 13.35 -8.53
N GLU A 28 -1.32 12.65 -8.46
CA GLU A 28 -2.33 12.74 -7.40
C GLU A 28 -1.98 11.86 -6.19
N GLY A 29 -0.88 11.11 -6.25
CA GLY A 29 -0.40 10.23 -5.20
C GLY A 29 -1.11 8.87 -5.13
N ARG A 30 -1.92 8.51 -6.12
CA ARG A 30 -2.61 7.23 -6.22
C ARG A 30 -1.67 6.13 -6.67
N LEU A 31 -1.77 5.00 -5.97
CA LEU A 31 -0.96 3.82 -6.24
C LEU A 31 -1.33 3.24 -7.61
N GLN A 32 -0.32 2.82 -8.36
CA GLN A 32 -0.45 2.18 -9.66
C GLN A 32 -0.07 0.69 -9.54
N ALA A 33 -0.78 -0.19 -10.26
CA ALA A 33 -0.57 -1.63 -10.21
C ALA A 33 0.64 -2.11 -11.03
N ARG A 34 1.06 -1.33 -12.04
CA ARG A 34 2.10 -1.73 -12.99
C ARG A 34 3.17 -0.66 -13.11
N TYR A 35 4.42 -1.11 -13.22
CA TYR A 35 5.55 -0.29 -13.65
C TYR A 35 6.27 -0.96 -14.82
N GLN A 36 6.32 -0.31 -15.98
CA GLN A 36 7.05 -0.79 -17.15
C GLN A 36 7.69 0.38 -17.90
N GLU A 37 8.94 0.21 -18.34
CA GLU A 37 9.66 1.20 -19.16
C GLU A 37 9.68 2.63 -18.56
N GLY A 38 9.78 2.71 -17.23
CA GLY A 38 9.80 4.00 -16.53
C GLY A 38 8.43 4.59 -16.23
N GLN A 39 7.36 3.95 -16.70
CA GLN A 39 5.98 4.45 -16.57
C GLN A 39 5.17 3.58 -15.63
N ALA A 40 4.49 4.24 -14.69
CA ALA A 40 3.48 3.61 -13.86
C ALA A 40 2.12 3.66 -14.57
N ALA A 41 1.39 2.55 -14.56
CA ALA A 41 0.12 2.44 -15.26
C ALA A 41 -0.88 1.58 -14.49
N TYR A 42 -2.15 1.88 -14.76
CA TYR A 42 -3.35 1.27 -14.18
C TYR A 42 -3.50 1.56 -12.68
N PRO A 43 -4.67 2.06 -12.26
CA PRO A 43 -4.95 2.20 -10.84
C PRO A 43 -4.78 0.88 -10.09
N ALA A 44 -4.12 0.96 -8.93
CA ALA A 44 -4.00 -0.17 -8.03
C ALA A 44 -5.36 -0.59 -7.44
N TYR A 45 -5.47 -1.88 -7.15
CA TYR A 45 -6.66 -2.50 -6.57
C TYR A 45 -6.63 -2.41 -5.04
N LEU A 46 -7.75 -2.74 -4.40
CA LEU A 46 -7.88 -2.76 -2.95
C LEU A 46 -6.77 -3.61 -2.28
N ASP A 47 -6.48 -4.77 -2.87
CA ASP A 47 -5.49 -5.71 -2.36
C ASP A 47 -4.06 -5.14 -2.42
N ASP A 48 -3.72 -4.37 -3.45
CA ASP A 48 -2.40 -3.73 -3.58
C ASP A 48 -2.17 -2.73 -2.43
N TYR A 49 -3.21 -1.95 -2.10
CA TYR A 49 -3.19 -1.05 -0.95
C TYR A 49 -3.05 -1.81 0.36
N ALA A 50 -3.80 -2.90 0.53
CA ALA A 50 -3.77 -3.72 1.75
C ALA A 50 -2.38 -4.35 1.97
N PHE A 51 -1.82 -4.99 0.94
CA PHE A 51 -0.53 -5.67 1.04
C PHE A 51 0.63 -4.69 1.23
N LEU A 52 0.63 -3.55 0.53
CA LEU A 52 1.67 -2.54 0.72
C LEU A 52 1.60 -1.91 2.12
N THR A 53 0.38 -1.60 2.59
CA THR A 53 0.17 -1.09 3.95
C THR A 53 0.70 -2.06 4.99
N TRP A 54 0.38 -3.35 4.85
CA TRP A 54 0.87 -4.38 5.77
C TRP A 54 2.39 -4.47 5.74
N GLY A 55 3.01 -4.51 4.56
CA GLY A 55 4.47 -4.55 4.42
C GLY A 55 5.18 -3.35 5.06
N LEU A 56 4.57 -2.16 5.02
CA LEU A 56 5.09 -0.96 5.69
C LEU A 56 4.99 -1.07 7.23
N ILE A 57 3.94 -1.68 7.75
CA ILE A 57 3.81 -1.95 9.19
C ILE A 57 4.88 -2.95 9.64
N GLU A 58 5.11 -4.01 8.87
CA GLU A 58 6.19 -4.98 9.16
C GLU A 58 7.58 -4.32 9.10
N LEU A 59 7.82 -3.42 8.14
CA LEU A 59 9.05 -2.64 8.06
C LEU A 59 9.22 -1.72 9.27
N TYR A 60 8.15 -1.07 9.73
CA TYR A 60 8.17 -0.31 10.98
C TYR A 60 8.51 -1.21 12.18
N GLN A 61 7.92 -2.39 12.31
CA GLN A 61 8.23 -3.31 13.41
C GLN A 61 9.68 -3.82 13.36
N ALA A 62 10.23 -4.00 12.16
CA ALA A 62 11.60 -4.47 11.96
C ALA A 62 12.67 -3.37 12.16
N THR A 63 12.34 -2.11 11.90
CA THR A 63 13.32 -0.99 11.86
C THR A 63 13.05 0.13 12.85
N PHE A 64 11.84 0.21 13.40
CA PHE A 64 11.30 1.32 14.20
C PHE A 64 11.31 2.70 13.52
N GLU A 65 11.47 2.74 12.19
CA GLU A 65 11.41 3.96 11.41
C GLU A 65 9.97 4.45 11.23
N LEU A 66 9.61 5.55 11.91
CA LEU A 66 8.27 6.13 11.91
C LEU A 66 7.75 6.53 10.52
N GLY A 67 8.64 6.74 9.56
CA GLY A 67 8.28 7.03 8.17
C GLY A 67 7.37 5.96 7.57
N TYR A 68 7.65 4.68 7.81
CA TYR A 68 6.84 3.59 7.26
C TYR A 68 5.43 3.57 7.84
N LEU A 69 5.29 3.84 9.14
CA LEU A 69 3.97 3.90 9.78
C LEU A 69 3.13 5.06 9.26
N ARG A 70 3.76 6.22 8.97
CA ARG A 70 3.07 7.37 8.36
C ARG A 70 2.56 7.06 6.96
N GLU A 71 3.38 6.41 6.13
CA GLU A 71 2.99 6.00 4.78
C GLU A 71 1.87 4.95 4.81
N ALA A 72 1.94 3.98 5.72
CA ALA A 72 0.87 3.00 5.91
C ALA A 72 -0.47 3.67 6.26
N LEU A 73 -0.43 4.69 7.13
CA LEU A 73 -1.62 5.46 7.49
C LEU A 73 -2.21 6.23 6.30
N ALA A 74 -1.34 6.85 5.48
CA ALA A 74 -1.75 7.60 4.30
C ALA A 74 -2.40 6.67 3.26
N LEU A 75 -1.78 5.53 2.97
CA LEU A 75 -2.31 4.52 2.05
C LEU A 75 -3.64 3.96 2.55
N THR A 76 -3.78 3.71 3.85
CA THR A 76 -5.04 3.23 4.44
C THR A 76 -6.18 4.24 4.26
N ARG A 77 -5.90 5.53 4.44
CA ARG A 77 -6.91 6.59 4.23
C ARG A 77 -7.34 6.66 2.77
N GLN A 78 -6.36 6.68 1.86
CA GLN A 78 -6.63 6.69 0.43
C GLN A 78 -7.40 5.44 -0.02
N MET A 79 -7.06 4.26 0.51
CA MET A 79 -7.79 3.02 0.27
C MET A 79 -9.26 3.13 0.70
N GLN A 80 -9.53 3.69 1.88
CA GLN A 80 -10.89 3.93 2.33
C GLN A 80 -11.62 4.95 1.44
N GLU A 81 -10.97 6.03 1.02
CA GLU A 81 -11.59 7.03 0.15
C GLU A 81 -11.94 6.45 -1.24
N LEU A 82 -11.11 5.55 -1.77
CA LEU A 82 -11.30 4.96 -3.10
C LEU A 82 -12.28 3.78 -3.13
N PHE A 83 -12.34 2.99 -2.05
CA PHE A 83 -13.05 1.69 -2.03
C PHE A 83 -14.14 1.58 -0.97
N ARG A 84 -14.39 2.63 -0.18
CA ARG A 84 -15.57 2.64 0.70
C ARG A 84 -16.81 2.77 -0.18
N ASP A 85 -17.65 1.74 -0.18
CA ASP A 85 -18.96 1.80 -0.78
C ASP A 85 -19.84 2.83 -0.05
N GLU A 86 -20.45 3.74 -0.81
CA GLU A 86 -21.64 4.49 -0.38
C GLU A 86 -22.92 3.71 -0.68
N ASP A 87 -22.88 2.38 -0.56
CA ASP A 87 -24.07 1.54 -0.76
C ASP A 87 -24.98 1.69 0.46
N THR A 88 -25.65 2.85 0.51
CA THR A 88 -26.94 3.01 1.15
C THR A 88 -27.82 1.99 0.46
N TRP A 89 -27.93 0.81 1.07
CA TRP A 89 -28.96 -0.18 0.75
C TRP A 89 -30.32 0.52 0.86
N ARG A 90 -30.75 1.11 -0.24
CA ARG A 90 -32.04 1.74 -0.37
C ARG A 90 -33.00 0.60 -0.62
N VAL A 91 -33.47 0.00 0.48
CA VAL A 91 -34.65 -0.87 0.45
C VAL A 91 -35.74 -0.18 -0.37
N PRO A 92 -36.17 -0.74 -1.52
CA PRO A 92 -37.41 -0.31 -2.14
C PRO A 92 -38.53 -0.57 -1.14
N ALA A 93 -39.19 0.49 -0.70
CA ALA A 93 -40.34 0.41 0.19
C ALA A 93 -41.59 0.07 -0.63
N ASP A 94 -41.59 -1.10 -1.27
CA ASP A 94 -42.73 -1.62 -2.01
C ASP A 94 -42.54 -3.10 -2.37
N GLY A 95 -43.26 -3.95 -1.63
CA GLY A 95 -43.55 -5.35 -1.90
C GLY A 95 -44.85 -5.72 -1.20
#